data_AF-A0A258V049-F1
#
_entry.id   AF-A0A258V049-F1
#
_cell.length_a   1.000
_cell.length_b   1.000
_cell.length_c   1.000
_cell.angle_alpha   90.00
_cell.angle_beta   90.00
_cell.angle_gamma   90.00
#
_symmetry.space_group_name_H-M   'P 1'
#
loop_
_entity.id
_entity.type
_entity.pdbx_description
1 polymer ?
#
loop_
_entity_poly.entity_id
_entity_poly.type
_entity_poly.pdbx_seq_one_letter_code
_entity_poly.pdbx_strand_id
1 'polypeptide(L)' 'MDRAATAEKIAELIGPFNKKGIEVTDAITFAGDLEWDSLTVMDFVAAIEDEFDIIISMNQQAEIENYGQLVDAVTKLQG' A
#
# COMPACT_ATOMS: atom_id res chain seq x y z
N MET A 1 3.70 13.18 7.12
CA MET A 1 5.13 12.88 6.85
C MET A 1 5.45 13.31 5.41
N ASP A 2 6.71 13.31 4.98
CA ASP A 2 6.98 13.43 3.54
C ASP A 2 6.78 12.07 2.84
N ARG A 3 6.68 12.08 1.50
CA ARG A 3 6.42 10.86 0.71
C ARG A 3 7.45 9.76 0.96
N ALA A 4 8.72 10.12 1.16
CA ALA A 4 9.78 9.14 1.34
C ALA A 4 9.62 8.41 2.69
N ALA A 5 9.37 9.16 3.76
CA ALA A 5 9.07 8.59 5.07
C ALA A 5 7.78 7.75 5.06
N THR A 6 6.75 8.16 4.33
CA THR A 6 5.54 7.36 4.11
C THR A 6 5.85 6.04 3.40
N ALA A 7 6.66 6.09 2.33
CA ALA A 7 7.06 4.90 1.58
C ALA A 7 7.82 3.91 2.48
N GLU A 8 8.87 4.36 3.17
CA GLU A 8 9.64 3.51 4.09
C GLU A 8 8.72 2.79 5.09
N LYS A 9 7.75 3.53 5.64
CA LYS A 9 6.81 2.97 6.60
C LYS A 9 5.84 1.95 6.00
N ILE A 10 5.29 2.21 4.81
CA ILE A 10 4.44 1.24 4.10
C ILE A 10 5.25 0.01 3.66
N ALA A 11 6.54 0.18 3.33
CA ALA A 11 7.42 -0.93 2.98
C ALA A 11 7.68 -1.86 4.19
N GLU A 12 7.74 -1.34 5.41
CA GLU A 12 7.79 -2.19 6.62
C GLU A 12 6.52 -3.05 6.75
N LEU A 13 5.35 -2.44 6.53
CA LEU A 13 4.05 -3.12 6.61
C LEU A 13 3.85 -4.18 5.54
N ILE A 14 4.55 -4.09 4.40
CA ILE A 14 4.40 -5.05 3.29
C ILE A 14 5.00 -6.42 3.62
N GLY A 15 5.94 -6.49 4.58
CA GLY A 15 6.73 -7.70 4.88
C GLY A 15 5.88 -8.95 5.17
N PRO A 16 4.89 -8.90 6.09
CA PRO A 16 3.99 -10.01 6.37
C PRO A 16 3.17 -10.51 5.18
N PHE A 17 2.93 -9.64 4.19
CA PHE A 17 2.12 -9.93 3.00
C PHE A 17 2.96 -10.41 1.81
N ASN A 18 4.21 -9.92 1.68
CA ASN A 18 5.14 -10.29 0.63
C ASN A 18 5.84 -11.64 0.89
N LYS A 19 5.03 -12.71 0.90
CA LYS A 19 5.48 -14.09 1.19
C LYS A 19 6.50 -14.63 0.18
N LYS A 20 6.60 -14.02 -1.00
CA LYS A 20 7.52 -14.40 -2.07
C LYS A 20 8.85 -13.64 -2.02
N GLY A 21 8.98 -12.63 -1.15
CA GLY A 21 10.20 -11.82 -1.02
C GLY A 21 10.51 -11.02 -2.28
N ILE A 22 9.47 -10.57 -3.00
CA ILE A 22 9.61 -9.81 -4.24
C ILE A 22 10.11 -8.41 -3.91
N GLU A 23 11.04 -7.87 -4.71
CA GLU A 23 11.55 -6.51 -4.50
C GLU A 23 10.44 -5.48 -4.69
N VAL A 24 10.22 -4.62 -3.69
CA VAL A 24 9.16 -3.60 -3.72
C VAL A 24 9.71 -2.34 -4.36
N THR A 25 9.15 -1.97 -5.51
CA THR A 25 9.48 -0.74 -6.24
C THR A 25 8.24 0.12 -6.42
N ASP A 26 8.39 1.39 -6.74
CA ASP A 26 7.25 2.32 -6.93
C ASP A 26 6.25 1.81 -8.00
N ALA A 27 6.74 1.11 -9.02
CA ALA A 27 5.94 0.58 -10.12
C ALA A 27 5.32 -0.81 -9.84
N ILE A 28 5.64 -1.46 -8.72
CA ILE A 28 5.20 -2.84 -8.47
C ILE A 28 3.68 -2.90 -8.28
N THR A 29 3.02 -3.78 -9.02
CA THR A 29 1.57 -3.95 -8.96
C THR A 29 1.17 -5.02 -7.94
N PHE A 30 0.08 -4.79 -7.22
CA PHE A 30 -0.39 -5.73 -6.18
C PHE A 30 -0.90 -7.05 -6.79
N ALA A 31 -1.79 -6.96 -7.77
CA ALA A 31 -2.39 -8.15 -8.40
C ALA A 31 -1.49 -8.78 -9.47
N GLY A 32 -0.67 -7.99 -10.16
CA GLY A 32 0.17 -8.47 -11.26
C GLY A 32 1.49 -9.06 -10.75
N ASP A 33 2.35 -8.21 -10.18
CA ASP A 33 3.72 -8.60 -9.81
C ASP A 33 3.76 -9.33 -8.46
N LEU A 34 3.08 -8.80 -7.44
CA LEU A 34 2.99 -9.44 -6.14
C LEU A 34 2.02 -10.63 -6.13
N GLU A 35 1.18 -10.74 -7.17
CA GLU A 35 0.15 -11.78 -7.35
C GLU A 35 -0.77 -11.90 -6.13
N TRP A 36 -1.10 -10.77 -5.51
CA TRP A 36 -2.05 -10.71 -4.39
C TRP A 36 -3.47 -10.79 -4.89
N ASP A 37 -4.30 -11.54 -4.18
CA ASP A 37 -5.74 -11.53 -4.39
C ASP A 37 -6.39 -10.29 -3.74
N SER A 38 -7.68 -10.09 -4.01
CA SER A 38 -8.42 -8.93 -3.49
C SER A 38 -8.48 -8.91 -1.97
N LEU A 39 -8.53 -10.07 -1.31
CA LEU A 39 -8.56 -10.15 0.16
C LEU A 39 -7.22 -9.72 0.76
N THR A 40 -6.11 -10.16 0.17
CA THR A 40 -4.76 -9.77 0.60
C THR A 40 -4.55 -8.26 0.44
N VAL A 41 -5.03 -7.67 -0.66
CA VAL A 41 -4.99 -6.21 -0.85
C VAL A 41 -5.85 -5.49 0.19
N MET A 42 -7.06 -5.99 0.49
CA MET A 42 -7.93 -5.41 1.51
C MET A 42 -7.30 -5.46 2.91
N ASP A 43 -6.73 -6.60 3.31
CA ASP A 43 -6.06 -6.75 4.59
C ASP A 43 -4.84 -5.84 4.72
N PHE A 44 -4.09 -5.65 3.62
CA PHE A 44 -2.96 -4.73 3.59
C PHE A 44 -3.39 -3.26 3.70
N VAL A 45 -4.43 -2.87 2.98
CA VAL A 45 -5.01 -1.52 3.08
C VAL A 45 -5.50 -1.25 4.51
N ALA A 46 -6.17 -2.21 5.14
CA ALA A 46 -6.62 -2.08 6.53
C ALA A 46 -5.45 -1.90 7.51
N ALA A 47 -4.32 -2.59 7.31
CA ALA A 47 -3.12 -2.41 8.13
C ALA A 47 -2.51 -1.01 7.97
N ILE A 48 -2.60 -0.41 6.77
CA ILE A 48 -2.16 0.96 6.52
C ILE A 48 -3.11 1.96 7.15
N GLU A 49 -4.42 1.77 7.03
CA GLU A 49 -5.44 2.61 7.67
C GLU A 49 -5.20 2.72 9.18
N ASP A 50 -4.94 1.59 9.85
CA ASP A 50 -4.62 1.53 11.28
C ASP A 50 -3.30 2.23 11.63
N GLU A 51 -2.21 1.95 10.89
CA GLU A 51 -0.89 2.54 11.18
C GLU A 51 -0.86 4.07 10.98
N PHE A 52 -1.58 4.57 9.98
CA PHE A 52 -1.55 5.99 9.59
C PHE A 52 -2.74 6.79 10.14
N ASP A 53 -3.69 6.15 10.84
CA ASP A 53 -4.96 6.73 11.34
C ASP A 53 -5.75 7.45 10.22
N ILE A 54 -5.94 6.75 9.08
CA ILE A 54 -6.64 7.27 7.90
C ILE A 54 -7.74 6.31 7.43
N ILE A 55 -8.59 6.79 6.53
CA ILE A 55 -9.57 5.96 5.82
C ILE A 55 -9.36 6.12 4.31
N ILE A 56 -9.15 5.00 3.62
CA ILE A 56 -9.08 4.90 2.18
C ILE A 56 -10.44 4.37 1.71
N SER A 57 -11.22 5.21 1.03
CA SER A 57 -12.53 4.78 0.53
C SER A 57 -12.40 3.68 -0.53
N MET A 58 -13.44 2.86 -0.69
CA MET A 58 -13.47 1.81 -1.72
C MET A 58 -13.19 2.35 -3.13
N ASN A 59 -13.63 3.57 -3.45
CA ASN A 59 -13.37 4.18 -4.75
C ASN A 59 -11.89 4.50 -4.93
N GLN A 60 -11.22 5.06 -3.91
CA GLN A 60 -9.79 5.31 -3.94
C GLN A 60 -9.00 4.01 -4.04
N GLN A 61 -9.38 2.98 -3.27
CA GLN A 61 -8.73 1.67 -3.32
C GLN A 61 -8.84 1.03 -4.71
N ALA A 62 -9.97 1.20 -5.41
CA ALA A 62 -10.14 0.69 -6.77
C ALA A 62 -9.23 1.38 -7.81
N GLU A 63 -8.73 2.58 -7.52
CA GLU A 63 -7.79 3.31 -8.38
C GLU A 63 -6.31 3.02 -8.04
N ILE A 64 -6.05 2.32 -6.93
CA ILE A 64 -4.70 1.98 -6.47
C ILE A 64 -4.33 0.58 -6.98
N GLU A 65 -3.44 0.53 -7.97
CA GLU A 65 -2.98 -0.72 -8.60
C GLU A 65 -1.54 -1.06 -8.21
N ASN A 66 -0.73 -0.04 -7.90
CA ASN A 66 0.67 -0.19 -7.55
C ASN A 66 1.06 0.50 -6.24
N TYR A 67 2.24 0.15 -5.75
CA TYR A 67 2.78 0.65 -4.49
C TYR A 67 2.98 2.17 -4.47
N GLY A 68 3.48 2.78 -5.55
CA GLY A 68 3.69 4.23 -5.63
C GLY A 68 2.38 5.01 -5.48
N GLN A 69 1.31 4.57 -6.15
CA GLN A 69 -0.03 5.16 -6.02
C GLN A 69 -0.57 5.10 -4.59
N LEU A 70 -0.32 3.99 -3.89
CA LEU A 70 -0.72 3.84 -2.50
C LEU A 70 0.03 4.82 -1.59
N VAL A 71 1.35 4.94 -1.77
CA VAL A 71 2.18 5.92 -1.02
C VAL A 71 1.68 7.34 -1.25
N ASP A 72 1.36 7.70 -2.50
CA ASP A 72 0.85 9.01 -2.86
C ASP A 72 -0.53 9.28 -2.24
N ALA A 73 -1.42 8.29 -2.25
CA ALA A 73 -2.73 8.38 -1.63
C ALA A 73 -2.63 8.61 -0.10
N VAL A 74 -1.80 7.82 0.59
CA VAL A 74 -1.57 7.95 2.04
C VAL A 74 -0.96 9.30 2.37
N THR A 75 0.06 9.73 1.62
CA THR A 75 0.71 11.03 1.84
C THR A 75 -0.28 12.19 1.67
N LYS A 76 -1.21 12.09 0.71
CA LYS A 76 -2.25 13.08 0.49
C LYS A 76 -3.31 13.08 1.60
N LEU A 77 -3.63 11.93 2.18
CA LEU A 77 -4.64 11.82 3.26
C LEU A 77 -4.11 12.32 4.61
N GLN A 78 -2.80 12.27 4.83
CA GLN A 78 -2.16 12.79 6.05
C GLN A 78 -1.95 14.32 6.06
N GLY A 79 -2.09 14.99 4.91
CA GLY A 79 -1.83 16.43 4.74
C GLY A 79 -3.11 17.25 4.61
#